data_AF-A0A7S3QEL1-F1
#
_entry.id   AF-A0A7S3QEL1-F1
#
_cell.length_a   1.000
_cell.length_b   1.000
_cell.length_c   1.000
_cell.angle_alpha   90.00
_cell.angle_beta   90.00
_cell.angle_gamma   90.00
#
_symmetry.space_group_name_H-M   'P 1'
#
loop_
_entity.id
_entity.type
_entity.pdbx_description
1 polymer ?
#
loop_
_entity_poly.entity_id
_entity_poly.type
_entity_poly.pdbx_seq_one_letter_code
_entity_poly.pdbx_strand_id
1 'polypeptide(L)'
;PARYPPDQKLSNWVNSQRSEYQRMQKGKTSHMNKERIQALEGLAFQWSIGKDIWSEKGWYVKFKCLAEFHRILGTTAVPAQYPPDQKLGTWVMKQRSQYQLMQNGKTSSMNK
;
A
#
# COMPACT_ATOMS: atom_id res chain seq x y z
N PRO A 1 3.52 -9.84 -9.49
CA PRO A 1 4.46 -10.94 -9.86
C PRO A 1 5.21 -11.48 -8.63
N ALA A 2 4.86 -12.70 -8.19
CA ALA A 2 5.44 -13.41 -7.05
C ALA A 2 6.72 -14.17 -7.44
N ARG A 3 7.75 -13.48 -7.96
CA ARG A 3 8.93 -14.13 -8.57
C ARG A 3 10.30 -13.62 -8.12
N TYR A 4 10.40 -13.05 -6.92
CA TYR A 4 11.72 -12.86 -6.31
C TYR A 4 11.67 -13.34 -4.85
N PRO A 5 12.55 -14.26 -4.43
CA PRO A 5 12.75 -14.47 -2.99
C PRO A 5 13.09 -13.11 -2.38
N PRO A 6 12.59 -12.80 -1.16
CA PRO A 6 12.90 -11.54 -0.52
C PRO A 6 14.41 -11.45 -0.29
N ASP A 7 15.11 -10.79 -1.21
CA ASP A 7 16.48 -10.38 -1.00
C ASP A 7 16.42 -9.30 0.08
N GLN A 8 16.61 -9.73 1.32
CA GLN A 8 16.58 -8.86 2.48
C GLN A 8 17.56 -7.70 2.33
N LYS A 9 18.68 -7.90 1.62
CA LYS A 9 19.66 -6.84 1.37
C LYS A 9 19.10 -5.79 0.42
N LEU A 10 18.47 -6.22 -0.67
CA LEU A 10 17.80 -5.32 -1.61
C LEU A 10 16.63 -4.58 -0.92
N SER A 11 15.81 -5.29 -0.14
CA SER A 11 14.69 -4.70 0.60
C SER A 11 15.18 -3.62 1.56
N ASN A 12 16.23 -3.91 2.33
CA ASN A 12 16.87 -2.95 3.23
C ASN A 12 17.40 -1.74 2.46
N TRP A 13 18.10 -1.98 1.34
CA TRP A 13 18.64 -0.91 0.50
C TRP A 13 17.54 0.00 -0.06
N VAL A 14 16.45 -0.57 -0.58
CA VAL A 14 15.27 0.16 -1.07
C VAL A 14 14.69 1.04 0.04
N ASN A 15 14.56 0.50 1.26
CA ASN A 15 14.06 1.24 2.41
C ASN A 15 15.01 2.37 2.85
N SER A 16 16.32 2.16 2.75
CA SER A 16 17.32 3.20 2.97
C SER A 16 17.17 4.33 1.95
N GLN A 17 17.01 4.03 0.64
CA GLN A 17 16.81 5.07 -0.38
C GLN A 17 15.58 5.91 -0.09
N ARG A 18 14.45 5.27 0.24
CA ARG A 18 13.21 5.98 0.60
C ARG A 18 13.39 6.87 1.83
N SER A 19 14.09 6.39 2.84
CA SER A 19 14.33 7.13 4.09
C SER A 19 15.21 8.36 3.85
N GLU A 20 16.28 8.20 3.06
CA GLU A 20 17.16 9.30 2.68
C GLU A 20 16.42 10.35 1.84
N TYR A 21 15.63 9.93 0.85
CA TYR A 21 14.79 10.86 0.07
C TYR A 21 13.80 11.63 0.96
N GLN A 22 13.12 10.95 1.90
CA GLN A 22 12.23 11.62 2.84
C GLN A 22 12.94 12.61 3.77
N ARG A 23 14.19 12.33 4.16
CA ARG A 23 15.00 13.26 4.94
C ARG A 23 15.33 14.51 4.12
N MET A 24 15.77 14.34 2.88
CA MET A 24 16.03 15.44 1.94
C MET A 24 14.79 16.31 1.74
N GLN A 25 13.61 15.71 1.50
CA GLN A 25 12.35 16.43 1.34
C GLN A 25 11.92 17.23 2.59
N LYS A 26 12.36 16.81 3.77
CA LYS A 26 12.12 17.51 5.04
C LYS A 26 13.20 18.53 5.39
N GLY A 27 14.12 18.83 4.47
CA GLY A 27 15.25 19.73 4.70
C GLY A 27 16.28 19.20 5.70
N LYS A 28 16.29 17.89 5.99
CA LYS A 28 17.27 17.25 6.87
C LYS A 28 18.48 16.79 6.06
N THR A 29 19.63 16.69 6.72
CA THR A 29 20.85 16.10 6.15
C THR A 29 20.55 14.72 5.58
N SER A 30 20.94 14.50 4.35
CA SER A 30 20.78 13.25 3.60
C SER A 30 21.93 13.06 2.62
N HIS A 31 22.27 11.81 2.31
CA HIS A 31 23.20 11.46 1.23
C HIS A 31 22.52 11.29 -0.13
N MET A 32 21.24 11.66 -0.23
CA MET A 32 20.51 11.67 -1.49
C MET A 32 20.99 12.85 -2.36
N ASN A 33 21.23 12.61 -3.65
CA ASN A 33 21.61 13.63 -4.61
C ASN A 33 20.73 13.53 -5.87
N LYS A 34 20.82 14.54 -6.75
CA LYS A 34 19.98 14.64 -7.94
C LYS A 34 20.19 13.46 -8.89
N GLU A 35 21.43 13.02 -9.04
CA GLU A 35 21.82 11.95 -9.95
C GLU A 35 21.21 10.61 -9.51
N ARG A 36 21.25 10.30 -8.20
CA ARG A 36 20.62 9.11 -7.63
C ARG A 36 19.10 9.14 -7.77
N ILE A 37 18.49 10.32 -7.60
CA ILE A 37 17.04 10.48 -7.77
C ILE A 37 16.65 10.21 -9.23
N GLN A 38 17.32 10.84 -10.18
CA GLN A 38 17.04 10.68 -11.61
C GLN A 38 17.22 9.23 -12.07
N ALA A 39 18.28 8.55 -11.61
CA ALA A 39 18.49 7.14 -11.92
C ALA A 39 17.35 6.24 -11.41
N LEU A 40 16.85 6.51 -10.21
CA LEU A 40 15.73 5.77 -9.62
C LEU A 40 14.39 6.11 -10.30
N GLU A 41 14.16 7.39 -10.62
CA GLU A 41 12.97 7.83 -11.37
C GLU A 41 12.91 7.22 -12.78
N GLY A 42 14.06 7.03 -13.43
CA GLY A 42 14.16 6.31 -14.71
C GLY A 42 13.68 4.86 -14.64
N LEU A 43 13.62 4.26 -13.44
CA LEU A 43 13.08 2.93 -13.18
C LEU A 43 11.64 2.96 -12.65
N ALA A 44 10.98 4.11 -12.70
CA ALA A 44 9.69 4.35 -12.05
C ALA A 44 9.69 3.97 -10.55
N PHE A 45 10.81 4.25 -9.86
CA PHE A 45 11.00 3.87 -8.47
C PHE A 45 9.95 4.53 -7.55
N GLN A 46 9.20 3.70 -6.82
CA GLN A 46 8.20 4.17 -5.88
C GLN A 46 8.84 4.61 -4.57
N TRP A 47 9.01 5.93 -4.41
CA TRP A 47 9.50 6.59 -3.19
C TRP A 47 8.54 6.47 -1.99
N SER A 48 7.24 6.38 -2.29
CA SER A 48 6.13 6.31 -1.34
C SER A 48 5.38 5.00 -1.55
N ILE A 49 5.49 4.06 -0.62
CA ILE A 49 4.59 2.89 -0.57
C ILE A 49 3.50 3.10 0.49
N GLY A 50 3.81 3.82 1.58
CA GLY A 50 2.96 3.84 2.78
C GLY A 50 1.88 4.92 2.83
N LYS A 51 2.13 6.12 2.28
CA LYS A 51 1.18 7.24 2.38
C LYS A 51 0.00 7.11 1.42
N ASP A 52 0.26 6.59 0.23
CA ASP A 52 -0.77 6.51 -0.81
C ASP A 52 -1.70 5.32 -0.66
N ILE A 53 -1.43 4.35 0.22
CA ILE A 53 -2.34 3.21 0.48
C ILE A 53 -3.46 3.59 1.46
N TRP A 54 -3.22 4.53 2.36
CA TRP A 54 -4.18 4.98 3.37
C TRP A 54 -4.80 6.35 3.09
N SER A 55 -4.39 7.03 2.02
CA SER A 55 -5.07 8.22 1.51
C SER A 55 -6.35 7.84 0.75
N GLU A 56 -7.18 8.83 0.41
CA GLU A 56 -8.34 8.63 -0.48
C GLU A 56 -7.93 7.96 -1.81
N LYS A 57 -6.76 8.32 -2.35
CA LYS A 57 -6.16 7.64 -3.51
C LYS A 57 -5.91 6.15 -3.24
N GLY A 58 -5.52 5.79 -2.03
CA GLY A 58 -5.30 4.40 -1.61
C GLY A 58 -6.57 3.59 -1.45
N TRP A 59 -7.63 4.24 -0.97
CA TRP A 59 -8.96 3.63 -0.98
C TRP A 59 -9.38 3.27 -2.40
N TYR A 60 -9.24 4.19 -3.37
CA TYR A 60 -9.59 3.92 -4.77
C TYR A 60 -8.73 2.82 -5.41
N VAL A 61 -7.44 2.74 -5.07
CA VAL A 61 -6.57 1.63 -5.53
C VAL A 61 -7.11 0.30 -5.02
N LYS A 62 -7.47 0.22 -3.72
CA LYS A 62 -8.01 -1.02 -3.15
C LYS A 62 -9.40 -1.35 -3.67
N PHE A 63 -10.23 -0.35 -3.93
CA PHE A 63 -11.52 -0.51 -4.60
C PHE A 63 -11.34 -1.11 -6.01
N LYS A 64 -10.42 -0.60 -6.82
CA LYS A 64 -10.11 -1.15 -8.15
C LYS A 64 -9.66 -2.61 -8.08
N CYS A 65 -8.81 -2.96 -7.12
CA CYS A 65 -8.40 -4.35 -6.90
C CYS A 65 -9.58 -5.26 -6.53
N LEU A 66 -10.52 -4.78 -5.69
CA LEU A 66 -11.73 -5.53 -5.34
C LEU A 66 -12.67 -5.69 -6.54
N ALA A 67 -12.83 -4.64 -7.35
CA ALA A 67 -13.65 -4.70 -8.57
C ALA A 67 -13.09 -5.73 -9.55
N GLU A 68 -11.77 -5.78 -9.73
CA GLU A 68 -11.14 -6.78 -10.58
C GLU A 68 -11.26 -8.20 -10.01
N PHE A 69 -11.10 -8.36 -8.70
CA PHE A 69 -11.35 -9.64 -8.02
C PHE A 69 -12.78 -10.13 -8.27
N HIS A 70 -13.77 -9.24 -8.14
CA HIS A 70 -15.17 -9.55 -8.43
C HIS A 70 -15.41 -9.87 -9.89
N ARG A 71 -14.78 -9.15 -10.82
CA ARG A 71 -14.86 -9.43 -12.26
C ARG A 71 -14.38 -10.85 -12.60
N ILE A 72 -13.31 -11.32 -11.95
CA ILE A 72 -12.72 -12.63 -12.21
C ILE A 72 -13.49 -13.76 -11.51
N LEU A 73 -13.87 -13.57 -10.24
CA LEU A 73 -14.41 -14.64 -9.39
C LEU A 73 -15.91 -14.55 -9.12
N GLY A 74 -16.58 -13.50 -9.62
CA GLY A 74 -18.02 -13.28 -9.42
C GLY A 74 -18.41 -12.93 -7.97
N THR A 75 -17.43 -12.74 -7.07
CA THR A 75 -17.69 -12.51 -5.64
C THR A 75 -16.78 -11.44 -5.07
N THR A 76 -17.22 -10.75 -4.03
CA THR A 76 -16.40 -9.84 -3.22
C THR A 76 -15.93 -10.48 -1.91
N ALA A 77 -16.14 -11.80 -1.77
CA ALA A 77 -15.77 -12.62 -0.62
C ALA A 77 -14.25 -12.89 -0.52
N VAL A 78 -13.43 -11.82 -0.55
CA VAL A 78 -11.97 -11.94 -0.45
C VAL A 78 -11.59 -12.55 0.93
N PRO A 79 -10.84 -13.66 0.98
CA PRO A 79 -10.33 -14.23 2.23
C PRO A 79 -9.35 -13.28 2.95
N ALA A 80 -9.33 -13.30 4.28
CA ALA A 80 -8.40 -12.47 5.06
C ALA A 80 -6.92 -12.73 4.72
N GLN A 81 -6.58 -14.00 4.51
CA GLN A 81 -5.24 -14.45 4.10
C GLN A 81 -5.17 -14.72 2.60
N TYR A 82 -5.77 -13.87 1.77
CA TYR A 82 -5.78 -14.04 0.32
C TYR A 82 -4.34 -14.08 -0.24
N PRO A 83 -3.81 -15.24 -0.68
CA PRO A 83 -2.38 -15.38 -1.00
C PRO A 83 -1.90 -14.46 -2.14
N PRO A 84 -2.69 -14.23 -3.21
CA PRO A 84 -2.30 -13.31 -4.28
C PRO A 84 -2.18 -11.84 -3.86
N ASP A 85 -2.99 -11.38 -2.89
CA ASP A 85 -2.89 -10.04 -2.30
C ASP A 85 -3.42 -10.01 -0.87
N GLN A 86 -2.55 -10.32 0.10
CA GLN A 86 -2.88 -10.31 1.52
C GLN A 86 -3.34 -8.92 2.01
N LYS A 87 -2.86 -7.85 1.37
CA LYS A 87 -3.24 -6.48 1.71
C LYS A 87 -4.68 -6.20 1.28
N LEU A 88 -5.14 -6.75 0.15
CA LEU A 88 -6.55 -6.69 -0.26
C LEU A 88 -7.44 -7.45 0.74
N GLY A 89 -7.06 -8.66 1.11
CA GLY A 89 -7.81 -9.47 2.10
C GLY A 89 -7.98 -8.76 3.44
N THR A 90 -6.88 -8.19 3.96
CA THR A 90 -6.90 -7.41 5.22
C THR A 90 -7.74 -6.14 5.08
N TRP A 91 -7.66 -5.44 3.94
CA TRP A 91 -8.45 -4.24 3.69
C TRP A 91 -9.96 -4.54 3.65
N VAL A 92 -10.38 -5.58 2.93
CA VAL A 92 -11.80 -6.00 2.86
C VAL A 92 -12.33 -6.43 4.22
N MET A 93 -11.55 -7.19 5.00
CA MET A 93 -11.91 -7.56 6.37
C MET A 93 -12.15 -6.32 7.24
N LYS A 94 -11.25 -5.33 7.16
CA LYS A 94 -11.39 -4.06 7.89
C LYS A 94 -12.68 -3.32 7.48
N GLN A 95 -13.01 -3.25 6.20
CA GLN A 95 -14.26 -2.63 5.74
C GLN A 95 -15.50 -3.32 6.35
N ARG A 96 -15.55 -4.65 6.33
CA ARG A 96 -16.67 -5.41 6.92
C ARG A 96 -16.80 -5.19 8.42
N SER A 97 -15.68 -5.19 9.14
CA SER A 97 -15.66 -4.94 10.58
C SER A 97 -16.16 -3.53 10.93
N GLN A 98 -15.71 -2.51 10.19
CA GLN A 98 -16.15 -1.12 10.40
C GLN A 98 -17.63 -0.92 10.08
N TYR A 99 -18.15 -1.60 9.05
CA TYR A 99 -19.57 -1.61 8.74
C TYR A 99 -20.39 -2.27 9.85
N GLN A 100 -19.94 -3.41 10.38
CA GLN A 100 -20.59 -4.07 11.53
C GLN A 100 -20.59 -3.19 12.79
N LEU A 101 -19.49 -2.48 13.07
CA LEU A 101 -19.45 -1.53 14.18
C LEU A 101 -20.48 -0.41 14.00
N MET A 102 -20.59 0.14 12.79
CA MET A 102 -21.57 1.18 12.44
C MET A 102 -23.02 0.68 12.62
N GLN A 103 -23.34 -0.51 12.12
CA GLN A 103 -24.68 -1.11 12.26
C GLN A 103 -25.06 -1.38 13.71
N ASN A 104 -24.07 -1.72 14.55
CA ASN A 104 -24.28 -1.98 15.97
C ASN A 104 -24.25 -0.71 16.84
N GLY A 105 -24.23 0.49 16.24
CA GLY A 105 -24.17 1.76 16.96
C GLY A 105 -22.87 2.01 17.73
N LYS A 106 -21.81 1.26 17.44
CA LYS A 106 -20.47 1.41 18.04
C LYS A 106 -19.64 2.42 17.24
N THR A 107 -18.59 2.94 17.86
CA THR A 107 -17.64 3.85 17.18
C THR A 107 -17.05 3.17 15.94
N SER A 108 -17.24 3.79 14.78
CA SER A 108 -16.71 3.34 13.49
C SER A 108 -15.92 4.47 12.84
N SER A 109 -14.91 4.09 12.06
CA SER A 109 -14.15 5.00 11.19
C SER A 109 -14.79 5.20 9.82
N MET A 110 -15.87 4.47 9.53
CA MET A 110 -16.76 4.81 8.42
C MET A 110 -17.60 6.01 8.88
N ASN A 111 -17.45 7.14 8.19
CA ASN A 111 -18.17 8.36 8.54
C ASN A 111 -19.69 8.13 8.51
N LYS A 112 -20.39 8.82 9.42
CA LYS A 112 -21.84 9.06 9.31
C LYS A 112 -22.14 10.00 8.15
#